data_AF-A0A9X2K511-F1
#
_entry.id   AF-A0A9X2K511-F1
#
_cell.length_a   1.000
_cell.length_b   1.000
_cell.length_c   1.000
_cell.angle_alpha   90.00
_cell.angle_beta   90.00
_cell.angle_gamma   90.00
#
_symmetry.space_group_name_H-M   'P 1'
#
loop_
_entity.id
_entity.type
_entity.pdbx_description
1 polymer ?
#
loop_
_entity_poly.entity_id
_entity_poly.type
_entity_poly.pdbx_seq_one_letter_code
_entity_poly.pdbx_strand_id
1 'polypeptide(L)'
;MVTSVGLHMAYFPFAQIETISPRPLLLIAGENAETLQFSRTAYEAAKEPKELMVVPGASHFDLYDKPAYVEPAVERMAEFFTKHLA
;
A
#
# COMPACT_ATOMS: atom_id res chain seq x y z
N MET A 1 5.16 15.48 -15.96
CA MET A 1 6.57 15.71 -16.37
C MET A 1 7.41 15.71 -15.10
N VAL A 2 8.50 14.93 -15.03
CA VAL A 2 9.38 14.92 -13.85
C VAL A 2 10.32 16.13 -13.88
N THR A 3 10.62 16.71 -12.72
CA THR A 3 11.50 17.88 -12.59
C THR A 3 12.98 17.54 -12.77
N SER A 4 13.39 16.29 -12.50
CA SER A 4 14.72 15.76 -12.76
C SER A 4 14.67 14.25 -13.00
N VAL A 5 15.20 13.81 -14.14
CA VAL A 5 15.32 12.38 -14.49
C VAL A 5 16.29 11.68 -13.54
N GLY A 6 17.42 12.30 -13.23
CA GLY A 6 18.45 11.71 -12.36
C GLY A 6 17.93 11.44 -10.95
N LEU A 7 17.19 12.38 -10.37
CA LEU A 7 16.59 12.20 -9.04
C LEU A 7 15.45 11.17 -9.05
N HIS A 8 14.66 11.12 -10.12
CA HIS A 8 13.62 10.12 -10.25
C HIS A 8 14.19 8.70 -10.29
N MET A 9 15.26 8.48 -11.06
CA MET A 9 15.94 7.19 -11.14
C MET A 9 16.68 6.81 -9.86
N ALA A 10 17.13 7.79 -9.08
CA ALA A 10 17.81 7.58 -7.81
C ALA A 10 16.86 7.42 -6.60
N TYR A 11 15.54 7.39 -6.83
CA TYR A 11 14.56 7.22 -5.76
C TYR A 11 14.21 5.74 -5.56
N PHE A 12 14.57 5.21 -4.39
CA PHE A 12 14.30 3.84 -3.99
C PHE A 12 13.27 3.82 -2.85
N PRO A 13 11.96 3.69 -3.14
CA PRO A 13 10.89 3.94 -2.17
C PRO A 13 10.91 3.05 -0.93
N PHE A 14 11.48 1.84 -1.04
CA PHE A 14 11.49 0.86 0.04
C PHE A 14 12.83 0.75 0.78
N ALA A 15 13.83 1.56 0.44
CA ALA A 15 15.19 1.43 0.97
C ALA A 15 15.30 1.61 2.50
N GLN A 16 14.31 2.25 3.13
CA GLN A 16 14.26 2.50 4.57
C GLN A 16 12.90 2.13 5.18
N ILE A 17 12.14 1.23 4.53
CA ILE A 17 10.77 0.91 4.94
C ILE A 17 10.70 0.31 6.35
N GLU A 18 11.75 -0.33 6.82
CA GLU A 18 11.89 -0.87 8.17
C GLU A 18 11.85 0.22 9.26
N THR A 19 12.18 1.47 8.92
CA THR A 19 12.15 2.62 9.83
C THR A 19 10.74 3.13 10.12
N ILE A 20 9.72 2.62 9.41
CA ILE A 20 8.32 2.90 9.72
C ILE A 20 7.97 2.38 11.11
N SER A 21 8.41 1.16 11.44
CA SER A 21 8.24 0.57 12.77
C SER A 21 8.82 1.48 13.87
N PRO A 22 8.16 1.59 15.03
CA PRO A 22 7.00 0.82 15.50
C PRO A 22 5.63 1.36 15.08
N ARG A 23 5.57 2.34 14.17
CA ARG A 23 4.29 2.83 13.66
C ARG A 23 3.64 1.74 12.79
N PRO A 24 2.32 1.53 12.90
CA PRO A 24 1.63 0.53 12.13
C PRO A 24 1.61 0.88 10.64
N LEU A 25 1.73 -0.14 9.78
CA LEU A 25 1.67 -0.02 8.32
C LEU A 25 0.52 -0.87 7.76
N LEU A 26 -0.36 -0.25 6.99
CA LEU A 26 -1.38 -0.94 6.19
C LEU A 26 -1.08 -0.77 4.71
N LEU A 27 -0.97 -1.88 3.99
CA LEU A 27 -0.87 -1.94 2.54
C LEU A 27 -2.16 -2.54 1.98
N ILE A 28 -2.69 -1.97 0.89
CA ILE A 28 -3.89 -2.47 0.20
C ILE A 28 -3.55 -2.64 -1.28
N ALA A 29 -3.88 -3.79 -1.85
CA ALA A 29 -3.64 -4.08 -3.27
C ALA A 29 -4.70 -5.03 -3.83
N GLY A 30 -4.97 -4.93 -5.13
CA GLY A 30 -5.87 -5.86 -5.83
C GLY A 30 -5.21 -7.21 -6.10
N GLU A 31 -5.97 -8.30 -6.02
CA GLU A 31 -5.51 -9.67 -6.29
C GLU A 31 -4.98 -9.84 -7.72
N ASN A 32 -5.66 -9.25 -8.69
CA ASN A 32 -5.33 -9.31 -10.12
C ASN A 32 -4.47 -8.13 -10.59
N ALA A 33 -3.96 -7.31 -9.66
CA ALA A 33 -3.10 -6.20 -10.01
C ALA A 33 -1.69 -6.72 -10.34
N GLU A 34 -1.18 -6.43 -11.53
CA GLU A 34 0.24 -6.69 -11.86
C GLU A 34 1.19 -5.99 -10.88
N THR A 35 0.75 -4.88 -10.30
CA THR A 35 1.48 -4.10 -9.29
C THR A 35 1.44 -4.70 -7.88
N LEU A 36 0.67 -5.78 -7.62
CA LEU A 36 0.57 -6.42 -6.30
C LEU A 36 1.95 -6.82 -5.75
N GLN A 37 2.87 -7.22 -6.63
CA GLN A 37 4.21 -7.61 -6.23
C GLN A 37 4.94 -6.47 -5.49
N PHE A 38 4.71 -5.21 -5.83
CA PHE A 38 5.32 -4.09 -5.11
C PHE A 38 4.85 -4.01 -3.66
N SER A 39 3.56 -4.22 -3.41
CA SER A 39 3.02 -4.27 -2.05
C SER A 39 3.52 -5.50 -1.27
N ARG A 40 3.71 -6.65 -1.94
CA ARG A 40 4.32 -7.83 -1.30
C ARG A 40 5.77 -7.58 -0.91
N THR A 41 6.58 -7.02 -1.81
CA THR A 41 7.97 -6.65 -1.52
C THR A 41 8.06 -5.63 -0.38
N ALA A 42 7.20 -4.61 -0.38
CA ALA A 42 7.12 -3.66 0.72
C ALA A 42 6.74 -4.34 2.06
N TYR A 43 5.73 -5.22 2.03
CA TYR A 43 5.30 -5.97 3.21
C TYR A 43 6.42 -6.86 3.76
N GLU A 44 7.13 -7.59 2.90
CA GLU A 44 8.25 -8.46 3.31
C GLU A 44 9.39 -7.66 3.96
N ALA A 45 9.75 -6.52 3.39
CA ALA A 45 10.84 -5.66 3.87
C ALA A 45 10.47 -4.86 5.14
N ALA A 46 9.20 -4.52 5.35
CA ALA A 46 8.74 -3.76 6.52
C ALA A 46 8.88 -4.56 7.82
N LYS A 47 8.98 -3.85 8.96
CA LYS A 47 8.93 -4.44 10.31
C LYS A 47 7.52 -4.30 10.90
N GLU A 48 7.20 -5.14 11.88
CA GLU A 48 5.93 -5.09 12.61
C GLU A 48 5.75 -3.77 13.37
N PRO A 49 4.50 -3.33 13.63
CA PRO A 49 3.23 -3.94 13.19
C PRO A 49 2.89 -3.62 11.73
N LYS A 50 2.59 -4.64 10.92
CA LYS A 50 2.26 -4.47 9.49
C LYS A 50 1.12 -5.39 9.02
N GLU A 51 0.36 -4.91 8.05
CA GLU A 51 -0.77 -5.62 7.46
C GLU A 51 -0.81 -5.43 5.93
N LEU A 52 -1.20 -6.49 5.20
CA LEU A 52 -1.45 -6.43 3.76
C LEU A 52 -2.86 -6.97 3.47
N MET A 53 -3.76 -6.09 3.05
CA MET A 53 -5.08 -6.46 2.53
C MET A 53 -4.99 -6.69 1.02
N VAL A 54 -5.30 -7.92 0.59
CA VAL A 54 -5.45 -8.25 -0.84
C VAL A 54 -6.94 -8.26 -1.16
N VAL A 55 -7.38 -7.39 -2.07
CA VAL A 55 -8.79 -7.25 -2.47
C VAL A 55 -9.10 -8.27 -3.58
N PRO A 56 -9.94 -9.30 -3.33
CA PRO A 56 -10.20 -10.37 -4.29
C PRO A 56 -10.78 -9.85 -5.60
N GLY A 57 -10.31 -10.38 -6.73
CA GLY A 57 -10.79 -10.03 -8.06
C GLY A 57 -10.37 -8.64 -8.60
N ALA A 58 -9.91 -7.71 -7.74
CA ALA A 58 -9.57 -6.35 -8.14
C ALA A 58 -8.26 -6.28 -8.93
N SER A 59 -8.25 -5.53 -10.03
CA SER A 59 -7.03 -5.08 -10.70
C SER A 59 -6.45 -3.81 -10.06
N HIS A 60 -5.36 -3.28 -10.63
CA HIS A 60 -4.76 -2.02 -10.17
C HIS A 60 -5.75 -0.85 -10.27
N PHE A 61 -6.43 -0.72 -11.41
CA PHE A 61 -7.32 0.41 -11.68
C PHE A 61 -8.67 0.27 -11.00
N ASP A 62 -9.10 -0.95 -10.68
CA ASP A 62 -10.39 -1.17 -10.01
C ASP A 62 -10.46 -0.50 -8.63
N LEU A 63 -9.33 -0.36 -7.94
CA LEU A 63 -9.23 0.34 -6.66
C LEU A 63 -9.26 1.87 -6.79
N TYR A 64 -9.35 2.42 -8.00
CA TYR A 64 -9.38 3.87 -8.20
C TYR A 64 -10.81 4.41 -8.09
N ASP A 65 -11.78 3.68 -8.64
CA ASP A 65 -13.12 4.22 -8.85
C ASP A 65 -14.28 3.22 -8.78
N LYS A 66 -14.05 1.90 -8.78
CA LYS A 66 -15.14 0.93 -8.74
C LYS A 66 -15.62 0.72 -7.31
N PRO A 67 -16.89 1.10 -6.97
CA PRO A 67 -17.37 1.07 -5.59
C PRO A 67 -17.24 -0.30 -4.93
N ALA A 68 -17.50 -1.38 -5.69
CA ALA A 68 -17.37 -2.76 -5.21
C ALA A 68 -15.98 -3.13 -4.65
N TYR A 69 -14.92 -2.41 -5.04
CA TYR A 69 -13.55 -2.63 -4.54
C TYR A 69 -13.05 -1.46 -3.69
N VAL A 70 -13.48 -0.24 -3.98
CA VAL A 70 -13.12 0.97 -3.23
C VAL A 70 -13.76 0.97 -1.84
N GLU A 71 -15.05 0.62 -1.73
CA GLU A 71 -15.77 0.67 -0.45
C GLU A 71 -15.11 -0.23 0.62
N PRO A 72 -14.81 -1.52 0.36
CA PRO A 72 -14.11 -2.36 1.35
C PRO A 72 -12.72 -1.84 1.72
N ALA A 73 -11.98 -1.26 0.77
CA ALA A 73 -10.66 -0.66 1.03
C ALA A 73 -10.78 0.57 1.95
N VAL A 74 -11.78 1.42 1.72
CA VAL A 74 -12.06 2.61 2.54
C VAL A 74 -12.51 2.23 3.94
N GLU A 75 -13.40 1.24 4.08
CA GLU A 75 -13.81 0.71 5.38
C GLU A 75 -12.59 0.21 6.17
N ARG A 76 -11.72 -0.58 5.55
CA ARG A 76 -10.49 -1.06 6.19
C ARG A 76 -9.56 0.07 6.61
N MET A 77 -9.41 1.11 5.78
CA MET A 77 -8.63 2.30 6.11
C MET A 77 -9.24 3.06 7.30
N ALA A 78 -10.56 3.24 7.32
CA ALA A 78 -11.26 3.89 8.42
C ALA A 78 -11.04 3.16 9.75
N GLU A 79 -11.16 1.83 9.76
CA GLU A 79 -10.86 1.00 10.93
C GLU A 79 -9.40 1.15 11.40
N PHE A 80 -8.45 1.10 10.46
CA PHE A 80 -7.02 1.23 10.76
C PHE A 80 -6.69 2.56 11.42
N PHE A 81 -7.12 3.67 10.81
CA PHE A 81 -6.82 5.00 11.35
C PHE A 81 -7.57 5.28 12.64
N THR A 82 -8.83 4.82 12.78
CA THR A 82 -9.57 4.92 14.04
C THR A 82 -8.84 4.22 15.18
N LYS A 83 -8.24 3.04 14.91
CA LYS A 83 -7.49 2.29 15.92
C LYS A 83 -6.16 2.94 16.31
N HIS A 84 -5.50 3.65 15.38
CA HIS A 84 -4.09 4.03 15.52
C HIS A 84 -3.83 5.54 15.60
N LEU A 85 -4.82 6.40 15.36
CA LEU A 85 -4.70 7.86 15.43
C LEU A 85 -5.70 8.54 16.39
N ALA A 86 -6.56 7.76 17.06
CA ALA A 86 -7.48 8.28 18.08
C ALA A 86 -6.77 8.72 19.37
#